data_AF-A0A0E4H4I9-F1
#
_entry.id   AF-A0A0E4H4I9-F1
#
_cell.length_a   1.000
_cell.length_b   1.000
_cell.length_c   1.000
_cell.angle_alpha   90.00
_cell.angle_beta   90.00
_cell.angle_gamma   90.00
#
_symmetry.space_group_name_H-M   'P 1'
#
loop_
_entity.id
_entity.type
_entity.pdbx_description
1 polymer ?
#
loop_
_entity_poly.entity_id
_entity_poly.type
_entity_poly.pdbx_seq_one_letter_code
_entity_poly.pdbx_strand_id
1 'polypeptide(L)' 'MQFSTIGYQVDGQIARLTLRRPEVSNGFNIPMCEEILSAI' A
#
# COMPACT_ATOMS: atom_id res chain seq x y z
N MET A 1 -6.21 3.47 -9.37
CA MET A 1 -6.81 3.38 -8.02
C MET A 1 -6.06 4.31 -7.09
N GLN A 2 -6.76 5.05 -6.23
CA GLN A 2 -6.14 5.90 -5.23
C GLN A 2 -6.23 5.18 -3.88
N PHE A 3 -5.07 4.74 -3.38
CA PHE A 3 -4.94 4.12 -2.06
C PHE A 3 -4.58 5.18 -1.03
N SER A 4 -5.17 5.05 0.16
CA SER A 4 -5.05 5.98 1.27
C SER A 4 -3.94 5.59 2.25
N THR A 5 -3.72 4.29 2.45
CA THR A 5 -2.75 3.76 3.43
C THR A 5 -1.51 3.14 2.78
N ILE A 6 -1.61 2.76 1.51
CA ILE A 6 -0.48 2.27 0.71
C ILE A 6 -0.22 3.15 -0.51
N GLY A 7 0.97 3.00 -1.08
CA GLY A 7 1.30 3.41 -2.42
C GLY A 7 1.63 2.21 -3.28
N TYR A 8 1.14 2.24 -4.50
CA TYR A 8 1.39 1.21 -5.49
C TYR A 8 1.90 1.84 -6.78
N GLN A 9 3.03 1.33 -7.27
CA GLN A 9 3.68 1.78 -8.50
C GLN A 9 4.20 0.57 -9.25
N VAL A 10 4.13 0.59 -10.59
CA VAL A 10 4.70 -0.46 -11.45
C VAL A 10 5.76 0.18 -12.33
N ASP A 11 6.97 -0.38 -12.29
CA ASP A 11 8.11 0.00 -13.12
C ASP A 11 8.56 -1.21 -13.95
N GLY A 12 8.10 -1.25 -15.20
CA GLY A 12 8.28 -2.40 -16.08
C GLY A 12 7.67 -3.67 -15.50
N GLN A 13 8.52 -4.61 -15.08
CA GLN A 13 8.12 -5.89 -14.49
C GLN A 13 8.19 -5.90 -12.95
N ILE A 14 8.51 -4.77 -12.31
CA ILE A 14 8.64 -4.66 -10.86
C ILE A 14 7.51 -3.80 -10.30
N ALA A 15 6.67 -4.40 -9.45
CA ALA A 15 5.70 -3.65 -8.66
C ALA A 15 6.32 -3.26 -7.31
N ARG A 16 6.17 -1.99 -6.93
CA ARG A 16 6.56 -1.43 -5.63
C ARG A 16 5.30 -1.10 -4.83
N LEU A 17 5.17 -1.75 -3.67
CA LEU A 17 4.16 -1.45 -2.67
C LEU A 17 4.84 -0.77 -1.47
N THR A 18 4.38 0.44 -1.11
CA THR A 18 4.93 1.26 -0.04
C THR A 18 3.87 1.52 1.01
N LEU A 19 4.14 1.23 2.28
CA LEU A 19 3.24 1.58 3.37
C LEU A 19 3.37 3.08 3.66
N ARG A 20 2.24 3.81 3.71
CA ARG A 20 2.20 5.28 3.84
C ARG A 20 1.48 5.72 5.13
N ARG A 21 1.77 5.07 6.24
CA ARG A 21 1.26 5.45 7.57
C ARG A 21 2.41 5.75 8.54
N PRO A 22 3.34 6.67 8.21
CA PRO A 22 4.51 6.94 9.04
C PRO A 22 4.15 7.44 10.45
N GLU A 23 3.02 8.11 10.61
CA GLU A 23 2.50 8.63 11.88
C GLU A 23 2.22 7.53 12.92
N VAL A 24 2.05 6.29 12.48
CA VAL A 24 1.91 5.10 13.32
C VAL A 24 2.94 4.02 12.98
N SER A 25 4.14 4.42 12.53
CA SER A 25 5.23 3.50 12.18
C SER A 25 4.84 2.42 11.16
N ASN A 26 3.93 2.76 10.23
CA ASN A 26 3.35 1.82 9.28
C ASN A 26 2.67 0.60 9.92
N GLY A 27 2.12 0.77 11.13
CA GLY A 27 1.34 -0.26 11.79
C GLY A 27 0.21 -0.76 10.89
N PHE A 28 0.05 -2.07 10.81
CA PHE A 28 -1.00 -2.69 10.01
C PHE A 28 -2.39 -2.40 10.58
N ASN A 29 -3.37 -2.22 9.69
CA ASN A 29 -4.77 -2.16 10.03
C ASN A 29 -5.61 -2.80 8.90
N ILE A 30 -6.89 -3.02 9.15
CA ILE A 30 -7.80 -3.67 8.19
C ILE A 30 -7.85 -2.93 6.84
N PRO A 31 -8.01 -1.59 6.78
CA PRO A 31 -8.00 -0.86 5.50
C PRO A 31 -6.73 -1.09 4.68
N MET A 32 -5.56 -1.10 5.32
CA MET A 32 -4.30 -1.39 4.64
C MET A 32 -4.25 -2.79 4.06
N CYS A 33 -4.75 -3.79 4.79
CA CYS A 33 -4.83 -5.16 4.27
C CYS A 33 -5.77 -5.25 3.05
N GLU A 34 -6.92 -4.59 3.08
CA GLU A 34 -7.87 -4.54 1.96
C GLU A 34 -7.28 -3.84 0.73
N GLU A 35 -6.53 -2.76 0.94
CA GLU A 35 -5.82 -2.06 -0.14
C GLU A 35 -4.70 -2.93 -0.74
N ILE A 36 -3.95 -3.65 0.09
CA ILE A 36 -2.92 -4.60 -0.37
C ILE A 36 -3.57 -5.69 -1.24
N LEU A 37 -4.66 -6.30 -0.78
CA LEU A 37 -5.40 -7.33 -1.52
C LEU A 37 -5.99 -6.80 -2.83
N SER A 38 -6.30 -5.51 -2.92
CA SER A 38 -6.79 -4.88 -4.15
C SER A 38 -5.67 -4.54 -5.13
N ALA A 39 -4.43 -4.45 -4.66
CA ALA A 39 -3.26 -4.07 -5.45
C ALA A 39 -2.48 -5.27 -6.02
N ILE A 40 -2.73 -6.48 -5.49
CA ILE A 40 -2.13 -7.75 -5.93
C ILE A 40 -3.17 -8.65 -6.60
#